data_AF-A0A2V1JND7-F1
#
_entry.id   AF-A0A2V1JND7-F1
#
_cell.length_a   1.000
_cell.length_b   1.000
_cell.length_c   1.000
_cell.angle_alpha   90.00
_cell.angle_beta   90.00
_cell.angle_gamma   90.00
#
_symmetry.space_group_name_H-M   'P 1'
#
loop_
_entity.id
_entity.type
_entity.pdbx_description
1 polymer ?
#
loop_
_entity_poly.entity_id
_entity_poly.type
_entity_poly.pdbx_seq_one_letter_code
_entity_poly.pdbx_strand_id
1 'polypeptide(L)'
;MSQVINPTMYKAIKCVMTHSKAMPLNVGLYSKSDIEKIVYEDVKIQLLAELKIELNDLIRALTIYMREFVGNIKVSCFSQQIKELKNINLLNFNYTYTYKSVYGSANSNHQVHGSLANDDIVLGVSDNAFNNLDYVYFQKYFQRIQKKTGAYYKTWIPKEFTTLEDTPIKVYIMGHSLGMTDKEILKDFFLEKYVSEITIFYHSQYAYERLVISLIEMFGKDFVIEQTGSERVKFVELKSAEAE
;
A
#
# COMPACT_ATOMS: atom_id res chain seq x y z
N MET A 1 -8.66 -37.16 25.24
CA MET A 1 -7.46 -37.67 24.56
C MET A 1 -7.56 -37.28 23.09
N SER A 2 -6.74 -36.35 22.60
CA SER A 2 -6.71 -35.99 21.18
C SER A 2 -6.11 -37.17 20.40
N GLN A 3 -6.95 -37.94 19.72
CA GLN A 3 -6.47 -38.96 18.79
C GLN A 3 -5.86 -38.24 17.59
N VAL A 4 -4.54 -38.30 17.49
CA VAL A 4 -3.79 -37.86 16.30
C VAL A 4 -4.25 -38.74 15.13
N ILE A 5 -4.89 -38.11 14.14
CA ILE A 5 -5.36 -38.78 12.93
C ILE A 5 -4.12 -39.21 12.14
N ASN A 6 -3.95 -40.51 11.93
CA ASN A 6 -2.83 -41.00 11.13
C ASN A 6 -3.04 -40.63 9.63
N PRO A 7 -1.96 -40.52 8.84
CA PRO A 7 -2.03 -40.07 7.44
C PRO A 7 -2.91 -40.92 6.52
N THR A 8 -3.04 -42.22 6.79
CA THR A 8 -3.88 -43.16 6.04
C THR A 8 -5.36 -42.89 6.31
N MET A 9 -5.71 -42.61 7.57
CA MET A 9 -7.07 -42.30 7.98
C MET A 9 -7.54 -40.97 7.38
N TYR A 10 -6.66 -39.96 7.34
CA TYR A 10 -6.92 -38.69 6.65
C TYR A 10 -7.19 -38.87 5.14
N LYS A 11 -6.39 -39.68 4.44
CA LYS A 11 -6.58 -39.95 3.00
C LYS A 11 -7.90 -40.67 2.72
N ALA A 12 -8.29 -41.62 3.56
CA ALA A 12 -9.56 -42.34 3.43
C ALA A 12 -10.76 -41.40 3.61
N ILE A 13 -10.73 -40.53 4.62
CA ILE A 13 -11.78 -39.54 4.89
C ILE A 13 -11.89 -38.57 3.71
N LYS A 14 -10.78 -38.02 3.23
CA LYS A 14 -10.75 -37.11 2.08
C LYS A 14 -11.33 -37.75 0.82
N CYS A 15 -11.01 -39.03 0.57
CA CYS A 15 -11.58 -39.78 -0.54
C CYS A 15 -13.10 -39.93 -0.42
N VAL A 16 -13.60 -40.32 0.76
CA VAL A 16 -15.04 -40.46 0.98
C VAL A 16 -15.76 -39.12 0.82
N MET A 17 -15.22 -38.04 1.42
CA MET A 17 -15.81 -36.70 1.32
C MET A 17 -15.90 -36.17 -0.12
N THR A 18 -14.91 -36.49 -0.94
CA THR A 18 -14.88 -36.05 -2.35
C THR A 18 -15.97 -36.77 -3.18
N HIS A 19 -16.40 -37.96 -2.77
CA HIS A 19 -17.29 -38.82 -3.57
C HIS A 19 -18.69 -39.02 -2.96
N SER A 20 -18.90 -38.79 -1.66
CA SER A 20 -20.20 -38.90 -1.01
C SER A 20 -20.87 -37.54 -0.86
N LYS A 21 -21.45 -37.02 -1.96
CA LYS A 21 -22.23 -35.76 -1.91
C LYS A 21 -23.42 -35.80 -0.92
N ALA A 22 -23.79 -36.96 -0.39
CA ALA A 22 -24.65 -37.09 0.79
C ALA A 22 -24.57 -38.53 1.36
N MET A 23 -23.86 -38.77 2.46
CA MET A 23 -24.17 -39.92 3.32
C MET A 23 -23.55 -39.77 4.72
N PRO A 24 -24.30 -40.00 5.82
CA PRO A 24 -23.74 -40.06 7.16
C PRO A 24 -23.08 -41.42 7.36
N LEU A 25 -21.75 -41.44 7.46
CA LEU A 25 -21.02 -42.65 7.88
C LEU A 25 -21.33 -42.92 9.36
N ASN A 26 -21.92 -44.08 9.63
CA ASN A 26 -22.56 -44.46 10.90
C ASN A 26 -21.56 -44.88 12.02
N VAL A 27 -20.38 -44.28 12.07
CA VAL A 27 -19.25 -44.74 12.92
C VAL A 27 -18.98 -43.84 14.14
N GLY A 28 -19.75 -42.77 14.34
CA GLY A 28 -19.58 -41.87 15.50
C GLY A 28 -18.23 -41.15 15.59
N LEU A 29 -17.36 -41.29 14.58
CA LEU A 29 -16.02 -40.69 14.54
C LEU A 29 -16.05 -39.20 14.19
N TYR A 30 -17.07 -38.75 13.46
CA TYR A 30 -17.25 -37.37 13.02
C TYR A 30 -18.74 -37.01 13.04
N SER A 31 -19.05 -35.78 13.46
CA SER A 31 -20.39 -35.19 13.40
C SER A 31 -20.65 -34.55 12.03
N LYS A 32 -21.92 -34.31 11.70
CA LYS A 32 -22.30 -33.53 10.50
C LYS A 32 -21.60 -32.16 10.47
N SER A 33 -21.45 -31.51 11.63
CA SER A 33 -20.73 -30.24 11.77
C SER A 33 -19.23 -30.34 11.46
N ASP A 34 -18.59 -31.48 11.74
CA ASP A 34 -17.17 -31.67 11.40
C ASP A 34 -16.98 -31.77 9.88
N ILE A 35 -17.88 -32.48 9.20
CA ILE A 35 -17.88 -32.61 7.74
C ILE A 35 -18.21 -31.26 7.09
N GLU A 36 -19.26 -30.57 7.55
CA GLU A 36 -19.62 -29.24 7.07
C GLU A 36 -18.44 -28.27 7.21
N LYS A 37 -17.76 -28.27 8.36
CA LYS A 37 -16.58 -27.41 8.59
C LYS A 37 -15.48 -27.66 7.56
N ILE A 38 -15.15 -28.92 7.26
CA ILE A 38 -14.13 -29.27 6.25
C ILE A 38 -14.60 -28.85 4.85
N VAL A 39 -15.86 -29.11 4.49
CA VAL A 39 -16.41 -28.72 3.18
C VAL A 39 -16.40 -27.20 3.00
N TYR A 40 -16.81 -26.44 4.02
CA TYR A 40 -16.76 -24.97 3.99
C TYR A 40 -15.32 -24.46 3.89
N GLU A 41 -14.37 -25.13 4.53
CA GLU A 41 -12.94 -24.81 4.43
C GLU A 41 -12.42 -25.04 3.00
N ASP A 42 -12.75 -26.17 2.37
CA ASP A 42 -12.39 -26.46 0.98
C ASP A 42 -13.01 -25.44 -0.01
N VAL A 43 -14.29 -25.12 0.16
CA VAL A 43 -15.00 -24.11 -0.66
C VAL A 43 -14.36 -22.73 -0.48
N LYS A 44 -14.02 -22.34 0.76
CA LYS A 44 -13.32 -21.09 1.04
C LYS A 44 -11.97 -21.03 0.34
N ILE A 45 -11.18 -22.10 0.38
CA ILE A 45 -9.87 -22.17 -0.30
C ILE A 45 -10.03 -21.99 -1.82
N GLN A 46 -11.03 -22.65 -2.42
CA GLN A 46 -11.31 -22.52 -3.85
C GLN A 46 -11.72 -21.09 -4.22
N LEU A 47 -12.64 -20.49 -3.47
CA LEU A 47 -13.07 -19.11 -3.67
C LEU A 47 -11.90 -18.13 -3.57
N LEU A 48 -11.04 -18.27 -2.55
CA LEU A 48 -9.87 -17.41 -2.40
C LEU A 48 -8.87 -17.57 -3.55
N ALA A 49 -8.74 -18.77 -4.11
CA ALA A 49 -7.90 -19.02 -5.27
C ALA A 49 -8.46 -18.33 -6.53
N GLU A 50 -9.77 -18.38 -6.75
CA GLU A 50 -10.45 -17.69 -7.86
C GLU A 50 -10.31 -16.16 -7.72
N LEU A 51 -10.61 -15.61 -6.55
CA LEU A 51 -10.47 -14.17 -6.28
C LEU A 51 -9.03 -13.67 -6.47
N LYS A 52 -8.04 -14.51 -6.15
CA LYS A 52 -6.63 -14.20 -6.42
C LYS A 52 -6.33 -14.11 -7.92
N ILE A 53 -6.92 -14.99 -8.73
CA ILE A 53 -6.78 -14.94 -10.20
C ILE A 53 -7.44 -13.65 -10.73
N GLU A 54 -8.66 -13.36 -10.30
CA GLU A 54 -9.38 -12.15 -10.71
C GLU A 54 -8.63 -10.86 -10.33
N LEU A 55 -8.02 -10.80 -9.14
CA LEU A 55 -7.18 -9.67 -8.75
C LEU A 55 -5.98 -9.49 -9.69
N ASN A 56 -5.33 -10.60 -10.10
CA ASN A 56 -4.21 -10.51 -11.04
C ASN A 56 -4.67 -10.02 -12.43
N ASP A 57 -5.84 -10.47 -12.88
CA ASP A 57 -6.43 -10.01 -14.15
C ASP A 57 -6.80 -8.53 -14.08
N LEU A 58 -7.33 -8.07 -12.95
CA LEU A 58 -7.59 -6.65 -12.69
C LEU A 58 -6.28 -5.83 -12.71
N ILE A 59 -5.22 -6.32 -12.06
CA ILE A 59 -3.90 -5.67 -12.08
C ILE A 59 -3.38 -5.57 -13.51
N ARG A 60 -3.54 -6.61 -14.32
CA ARG A 60 -3.14 -6.61 -15.74
C ARG A 60 -3.95 -5.60 -16.56
N ALA A 61 -5.27 -5.58 -16.39
CA ALA A 61 -6.13 -4.62 -17.06
C ALA A 61 -5.77 -3.18 -16.67
N LEU A 62 -5.52 -2.92 -15.38
CA LEU A 62 -5.07 -1.64 -14.87
C LEU A 62 -3.71 -1.24 -15.45
N THR A 63 -2.78 -2.20 -15.57
CA THR A 63 -1.45 -1.98 -16.17
C THR A 63 -1.59 -1.50 -17.62
N ILE A 64 -2.43 -2.17 -18.42
CA ILE A 64 -2.71 -1.77 -19.80
C ILE A 64 -3.34 -0.38 -19.83
N TYR A 65 -4.36 -0.13 -19.01
CA TYR A 65 -5.03 1.17 -18.95
C TYR A 65 -4.05 2.31 -18.62
N MET A 66 -3.22 2.11 -17.59
CA MET A 66 -2.24 3.09 -17.16
C MET A 66 -1.15 3.33 -18.20
N ARG A 67 -0.73 2.29 -18.94
CA ARG A 67 0.30 2.39 -19.99
C ARG A 67 -0.22 3.07 -21.25
N GLU A 68 -1.35 2.61 -21.78
CA GLU A 68 -1.86 3.03 -23.08
C GLU A 68 -2.60 4.37 -23.04
N PHE A 69 -3.27 4.67 -21.92
CA PHE A 69 -4.09 5.87 -21.81
C PHE A 69 -3.46 6.90 -20.88
N VAL A 70 -3.24 6.56 -19.60
CA VAL A 70 -2.83 7.54 -18.58
C VAL A 70 -1.39 8.03 -18.80
N GLY A 71 -0.46 7.11 -19.08
CA GLY A 71 0.95 7.42 -19.30
C GLY A 71 1.23 8.29 -20.53
N ASN A 72 0.28 8.36 -21.46
CA ASN A 72 0.36 9.13 -22.70
C ASN A 72 -0.32 10.51 -22.61
N ILE A 73 -0.93 10.85 -21.47
CA ILE A 73 -1.50 12.18 -21.25
C ILE A 73 -0.35 13.19 -21.19
N LYS A 74 -0.35 14.15 -22.12
CA LYS A 74 0.62 15.26 -22.12
C LYS A 74 0.37 16.17 -20.93
N VAL A 75 1.43 16.51 -20.23
CA VAL A 75 1.37 17.39 -19.06
C VAL A 75 1.60 18.82 -19.52
N SER A 76 0.55 19.64 -19.60
CA SER A 76 0.66 21.00 -20.13
C SER A 76 1.27 22.01 -19.15
N CYS A 77 1.42 21.64 -17.88
CA CYS A 77 1.91 22.56 -16.86
C CYS A 77 2.59 21.85 -15.69
N PHE A 78 3.48 22.56 -15.01
CA PHE A 78 4.23 22.04 -13.87
C PHE A 78 4.35 23.07 -12.74
N SER A 79 4.71 22.60 -11.54
CA SER A 79 4.98 23.50 -10.41
C SER A 79 6.46 23.84 -10.35
N GLN A 80 6.77 25.13 -10.51
CA GLN A 80 8.13 25.64 -10.37
C GLN A 80 8.70 25.41 -8.95
N GLN A 81 7.85 25.48 -7.91
CA GLN A 81 8.24 25.17 -6.52
C GLN A 81 8.79 23.74 -6.37
N ILE A 82 8.22 22.79 -7.12
CA ILE A 82 8.66 21.39 -7.09
C ILE A 82 9.93 21.20 -7.92
N LYS A 83 10.04 21.89 -9.06
CA LYS A 83 11.22 21.86 -9.93
C LYS A 83 12.48 22.42 -9.24
N GLU A 84 12.29 23.40 -8.35
CA GLU A 84 13.37 24.01 -7.58
C GLU A 84 13.93 23.11 -6.47
N LEU A 85 13.22 22.04 -6.10
CA LEU A 85 13.71 21.03 -5.17
C LEU A 85 14.85 20.24 -5.83
N LYS A 86 16.10 20.61 -5.55
CA LYS A 86 17.30 19.90 -6.03
C LYS A 86 17.64 18.72 -5.12
N ASN A 87 18.24 17.67 -5.70
CA ASN A 87 18.81 16.53 -4.97
C ASN A 87 17.80 15.77 -4.08
N ILE A 88 16.58 15.55 -4.56
CA ILE A 88 15.56 14.84 -3.78
C ILE A 88 15.66 13.32 -3.89
N ASN A 89 15.30 12.63 -2.80
CA ASN A 89 14.92 11.23 -2.83
C ASN A 89 13.39 11.15 -3.00
N LEU A 90 12.92 10.59 -4.11
CA LEU A 90 11.51 10.57 -4.48
C LEU A 90 10.82 9.31 -3.94
N LEU A 91 9.90 9.48 -3.01
CA LEU A 91 8.94 8.43 -2.64
C LEU A 91 7.71 8.50 -3.56
N ASN A 92 7.69 7.68 -4.60
CA ASN A 92 6.67 7.74 -5.64
C ASN A 92 5.51 6.79 -5.36
N PHE A 93 4.31 7.35 -5.22
CA PHE A 93 3.05 6.62 -5.09
C PHE A 93 2.32 6.44 -6.44
N ASN A 94 2.78 7.08 -7.51
CA ASN A 94 2.19 6.94 -8.83
C ASN A 94 2.68 5.66 -9.51
N TYR A 95 1.75 4.98 -10.21
CA TYR A 95 2.09 3.86 -11.10
C TYR A 95 2.84 4.33 -12.35
N THR A 96 2.55 5.54 -12.83
CA THR A 96 3.12 6.15 -14.03
C THR A 96 4.44 6.89 -13.75
N TYR A 97 5.12 7.28 -14.83
CA TYR A 97 6.40 7.99 -14.81
C TYR A 97 6.25 9.52 -14.73
N THR A 98 5.10 10.04 -14.24
CA THR A 98 4.75 11.47 -14.31
C THR A 98 5.84 12.39 -13.77
N TYR A 99 6.43 12.08 -12.60
CA TYR A 99 7.53 12.89 -12.07
C TYR A 99 8.71 12.96 -13.04
N LYS A 100 9.11 11.80 -13.61
CA LYS A 100 10.24 11.72 -14.53
C LYS A 100 10.00 12.53 -15.80
N SER A 101 8.78 12.47 -16.34
CA SER A 101 8.41 13.21 -17.54
C SER A 101 8.40 14.72 -17.33
N VAL A 102 7.99 15.18 -16.13
CA VAL A 102 7.78 16.62 -15.86
C VAL A 102 9.00 17.29 -15.26
N TYR A 103 9.67 16.63 -14.32
CA TYR A 103 10.75 17.23 -13.50
C TYR A 103 12.12 16.59 -13.74
N GLY A 104 12.20 15.53 -14.54
CA GLY A 104 13.45 14.80 -14.82
C GLY A 104 13.79 13.76 -13.75
N SER A 105 15.08 13.54 -13.49
CA SER A 105 15.52 12.45 -12.60
C SER A 105 15.71 12.92 -11.15
N ALA A 106 15.21 12.13 -10.20
CA ALA A 106 15.52 12.27 -8.77
C ALA A 106 16.87 11.58 -8.44
N ASN A 107 17.46 11.90 -7.28
CA ASN A 107 18.69 11.24 -6.80
C ASN A 107 18.44 9.75 -6.51
N SER A 108 17.32 9.45 -5.87
CA SER A 108 16.80 8.09 -5.74
C SER A 108 15.29 8.10 -5.92
N ASN A 109 14.73 6.96 -6.33
CA ASN A 109 13.30 6.81 -6.58
C ASN A 109 12.82 5.47 -6.02
N HIS A 110 11.90 5.52 -5.07
CA HIS A 110 11.25 4.33 -4.50
C HIS A 110 9.78 4.31 -4.89
N GLN A 111 9.35 3.26 -5.59
CA GLN A 111 7.99 3.14 -6.11
C GLN A 111 7.14 2.28 -5.19
N VAL A 112 6.35 2.95 -4.35
CA VAL A 112 5.58 2.32 -3.26
C VAL A 112 4.53 1.34 -3.79
N HIS A 113 3.90 1.68 -4.92
CA HIS A 113 2.89 0.83 -5.55
C HIS A 113 3.43 0.07 -6.77
N GLY A 114 4.75 -0.09 -6.87
CA GLY A 114 5.37 -0.64 -8.08
C GLY A 114 5.27 0.31 -9.26
N SER A 115 5.52 -0.22 -10.45
CA SER A 115 5.81 0.54 -11.66
C SER A 115 5.25 -0.15 -12.91
N LEU A 116 4.92 0.66 -13.90
CA LEU A 116 4.66 0.16 -15.25
C LEU A 116 5.90 -0.39 -15.97
N ALA A 117 7.11 -0.08 -15.48
CA ALA A 117 8.36 -0.48 -16.13
C ALA A 117 8.75 -1.93 -15.79
N ASN A 118 8.48 -2.37 -14.56
CA ASN A 118 8.84 -3.70 -14.08
C ASN A 118 7.62 -4.64 -14.01
N ASP A 119 6.45 -4.20 -14.49
CA ASP A 119 5.17 -4.94 -14.41
C ASP A 119 4.83 -5.42 -12.98
N ASP A 120 5.18 -4.59 -11.99
CA ASP A 120 5.13 -4.92 -10.56
C ASP A 120 4.08 -4.10 -9.78
N ILE A 121 3.02 -3.64 -10.45
CA ILE A 121 1.89 -2.89 -9.86
C ILE A 121 1.37 -3.59 -8.59
N VAL A 122 1.34 -2.87 -7.47
CA VAL A 122 0.75 -3.32 -6.21
C VAL A 122 -0.64 -2.73 -6.08
N LEU A 123 -1.67 -3.59 -6.05
CA LEU A 123 -3.07 -3.19 -5.96
C LEU A 123 -3.79 -4.09 -4.96
N GLY A 124 -4.37 -3.50 -3.93
CA GLY A 124 -5.04 -4.26 -2.87
C GLY A 124 -5.59 -3.37 -1.78
N VAL A 125 -6.03 -4.00 -0.70
CA VAL A 125 -6.56 -3.32 0.50
C VAL A 125 -5.44 -2.91 1.45
N SER A 126 -5.80 -2.14 2.49
CA SER A 126 -4.86 -1.71 3.52
C SER A 126 -4.19 -2.88 4.24
N ASP A 127 -3.00 -2.62 4.76
CA ASP A 127 -2.17 -3.65 5.40
C ASP A 127 -2.79 -4.24 6.68
N ASN A 128 -3.77 -3.54 7.25
CA ASN A 128 -4.49 -3.92 8.47
C ASN A 128 -5.97 -4.23 8.22
N ALA A 129 -6.37 -4.48 6.96
CA ALA A 129 -7.77 -4.77 6.61
C ALA A 129 -8.31 -6.07 7.25
N PHE A 130 -7.42 -7.04 7.52
CA PHE A 130 -7.80 -8.35 8.03
C PHE A 130 -6.92 -8.76 9.22
N ASN A 131 -7.51 -9.47 10.18
CA ASN A 131 -6.84 -9.96 11.39
C ASN A 131 -6.29 -11.39 11.25
N ASN A 132 -6.41 -12.00 10.06
CA ASN A 132 -5.90 -13.34 9.77
C ASN A 132 -5.22 -13.37 8.40
N LEU A 133 -4.45 -14.43 8.14
CA LEU A 133 -3.63 -14.57 6.94
C LEU A 133 -4.36 -15.18 5.73
N ASP A 134 -5.64 -15.54 5.87
CA ASP A 134 -6.37 -16.16 4.75
C ASP A 134 -6.51 -15.20 3.55
N TYR A 135 -6.58 -13.91 3.85
CA TYR A 135 -6.76 -12.82 2.87
C TYR A 135 -5.46 -12.09 2.56
N VAL A 136 -4.31 -12.62 2.98
CA VAL A 136 -3.02 -11.92 2.91
C VAL A 136 -2.63 -11.52 1.48
N TYR A 137 -3.02 -12.32 0.48
CA TYR A 137 -2.77 -12.02 -0.94
C TYR A 137 -3.41 -10.70 -1.41
N PHE A 138 -4.49 -10.26 -0.76
CA PHE A 138 -5.19 -9.03 -1.11
C PHE A 138 -4.62 -7.79 -0.41
N GLN A 139 -3.70 -7.96 0.55
CA GLN A 139 -3.08 -6.87 1.29
C GLN A 139 -1.84 -6.35 0.57
N LYS A 140 -1.70 -5.01 0.49
CA LYS A 140 -0.61 -4.39 -0.28
C LYS A 140 0.79 -4.74 0.25
N TYR A 141 1.00 -4.83 1.57
CA TYR A 141 2.33 -5.18 2.11
C TYR A 141 2.82 -6.55 1.62
N PHE A 142 1.91 -7.53 1.53
CA PHE A 142 2.26 -8.87 1.10
C PHE A 142 2.65 -8.86 -0.38
N GLN A 143 1.90 -8.14 -1.21
CA GLN A 143 2.26 -7.95 -2.61
C GLN A 143 3.60 -7.23 -2.78
N ARG A 144 3.92 -6.21 -1.97
CA ARG A 144 5.24 -5.55 -1.99
C ARG A 144 6.39 -6.51 -1.67
N ILE A 145 6.17 -7.44 -0.73
CA ILE A 145 7.14 -8.50 -0.41
C ILE A 145 7.31 -9.44 -1.61
N GLN A 146 6.21 -9.95 -2.17
CA GLN A 146 6.24 -10.89 -3.30
C GLN A 146 6.90 -10.29 -4.54
N LYS A 147 6.61 -9.01 -4.82
CA LYS A 147 7.14 -8.28 -5.98
C LYS A 147 8.49 -7.65 -5.73
N LYS A 148 9.05 -7.80 -4.51
CA LYS A 148 10.35 -7.22 -4.10
C LYS A 148 10.43 -5.70 -4.31
N THR A 149 9.28 -5.02 -4.27
CA THR A 149 9.22 -3.55 -4.33
C THR A 149 9.54 -2.93 -2.97
N GLY A 150 9.54 -3.74 -1.89
CA GLY A 150 10.34 -3.52 -0.68
C GLY A 150 10.05 -2.23 0.10
N ALA A 151 10.98 -1.87 0.98
CA ALA A 151 10.91 -0.68 1.84
C ALA A 151 12.23 0.10 1.80
N TYR A 152 12.88 0.15 0.63
CA TYR A 152 14.19 0.80 0.44
C TYR A 152 14.20 2.25 0.92
N TYR A 153 13.08 2.98 0.81
CA TYR A 153 12.97 4.34 1.34
C TYR A 153 13.30 4.46 2.84
N LYS A 154 13.14 3.39 3.63
CA LYS A 154 13.48 3.40 5.06
C LYS A 154 14.97 3.63 5.30
N THR A 155 15.83 3.37 4.31
CA THR A 155 17.26 3.70 4.43
C THR A 155 17.55 5.20 4.30
N TRP A 156 16.56 6.00 3.85
CA TRP A 156 16.66 7.45 3.78
C TRP A 156 16.38 8.12 5.13
N ILE A 157 15.86 7.37 6.09
CA ILE A 157 15.46 7.85 7.41
C ILE A 157 16.54 7.38 8.41
N PRO A 158 17.40 8.27 8.93
CA PRO A 158 18.42 7.92 9.89
C PRO A 158 17.74 7.46 11.18
N LYS A 159 18.33 6.45 11.82
CA LYS A 159 17.88 5.96 13.14
C LYS A 159 18.56 6.66 14.30
N GLU A 160 19.66 7.34 14.01
CA GLU A 160 20.48 8.10 14.93
C GLU A 160 21.21 9.18 14.14
N PHE A 161 21.32 10.39 14.70
CA PHE A 161 22.30 11.35 14.22
C PHE A 161 23.65 10.96 14.82
N THR A 162 24.59 10.62 13.94
CA THR A 162 25.93 10.17 14.31
C THR A 162 26.92 11.33 14.31
N THR A 163 26.62 12.42 13.58
CA THR A 163 27.52 13.57 13.45
C THR A 163 26.79 14.90 13.64
N LEU A 164 27.55 15.95 13.99
CA LEU A 164 27.06 17.33 14.06
C LEU A 164 26.68 17.91 12.67
N GLU A 165 27.10 17.24 11.60
CA GLU A 165 26.85 17.64 10.21
C GLU A 165 25.60 16.99 9.62
N ASP A 166 24.95 16.08 10.36
CA ASP A 166 23.77 15.39 9.89
C ASP A 166 22.64 16.40 9.66
N THR A 167 22.27 16.56 8.39
CA THR A 167 21.25 17.53 7.99
C THR A 167 19.87 16.99 8.34
N PRO A 168 19.03 17.73 9.07
CA PRO A 168 17.67 17.30 9.38
C PRO A 168 16.85 17.03 8.10
N ILE A 169 16.04 15.97 8.11
CA ILE A 169 15.23 15.62 6.95
C ILE A 169 14.09 16.61 6.78
N LYS A 170 13.95 17.12 5.55
CA LYS A 170 12.77 17.86 5.10
C LYS A 170 11.97 17.01 4.14
N VAL A 171 10.68 16.88 4.39
CA VAL A 171 9.74 16.12 3.57
C VAL A 171 8.86 17.08 2.80
N TYR A 172 8.70 16.84 1.51
CA TYR A 172 7.82 17.58 0.63
C TYR A 172 6.77 16.63 0.07
N ILE A 173 5.49 16.95 0.26
CA ILE A 173 4.37 16.11 -0.15
C ILE A 173 3.54 16.88 -1.18
N MET A 174 3.37 16.29 -2.36
CA MET A 174 2.53 16.82 -3.43
C MET A 174 1.55 15.75 -3.90
N GLY A 175 0.30 16.14 -4.11
CA GLY A 175 -0.77 15.28 -4.62
C GLY A 175 -1.74 14.80 -3.54
N HIS A 176 -2.61 13.86 -3.91
CA HIS A 176 -3.68 13.36 -3.04
C HIS A 176 -3.25 12.24 -2.07
N SER A 177 -2.00 11.77 -2.15
CA SER A 177 -1.50 10.53 -1.54
C SER A 177 -1.39 10.53 0.00
N LEU A 178 -1.96 11.52 0.68
CA LEU A 178 -2.23 11.46 2.13
C LEU A 178 -3.49 10.60 2.41
N GLY A 179 -3.54 9.39 1.86
CA GLY A 179 -4.68 8.48 2.04
C GLY A 179 -4.46 7.48 3.18
N MET A 180 -5.56 7.08 3.84
CA MET A 180 -5.53 6.04 4.89
C MET A 180 -4.90 4.71 4.45
N THR A 181 -4.95 4.39 3.15
CA THR A 181 -4.34 3.19 2.57
C THR A 181 -2.81 3.17 2.67
N ASP A 182 -2.20 4.34 2.78
CA ASP A 182 -0.75 4.52 2.77
C ASP A 182 -0.22 5.00 4.13
N LYS A 183 -1.09 5.07 5.13
CA LYS A 183 -0.82 5.47 6.51
C LYS A 183 0.42 4.78 7.09
N GLU A 184 0.58 3.47 6.89
CA GLU A 184 1.72 2.72 7.46
C GLU A 184 3.08 3.17 6.91
N ILE A 185 3.12 3.69 5.68
CA ILE A 185 4.34 4.25 5.08
C ILE A 185 4.53 5.69 5.52
N LEU A 186 3.45 6.48 5.55
CA LEU A 186 3.50 7.89 5.97
C LEU A 186 3.91 8.04 7.44
N LYS A 187 3.51 7.11 8.32
CA LYS A 187 3.95 7.09 9.74
C LYS A 187 5.46 7.16 9.90
N ASP A 188 6.23 6.48 9.03
CA ASP A 188 7.70 6.48 9.10
C ASP A 188 8.29 7.89 8.93
N PHE A 189 7.57 8.83 8.34
CA PHE A 189 8.00 10.23 8.20
C PHE A 189 7.32 11.15 9.22
N PHE A 190 6.00 11.03 9.39
CA PHE A 190 5.23 11.93 10.25
C PHE A 190 5.59 11.78 11.73
N LEU A 191 5.88 10.57 12.19
CA LEU A 191 6.17 10.28 13.60
C LEU A 191 7.67 10.29 13.92
N GLU A 192 8.53 10.39 12.92
CA GLU A 192 9.98 10.31 13.12
C GLU A 192 10.56 11.63 13.62
N LYS A 193 11.33 11.60 14.70
CA LYS A 193 11.87 12.81 15.35
C LYS A 193 12.94 13.49 14.48
N TYR A 194 13.58 12.75 13.59
CA TYR A 194 14.62 13.24 12.69
C TYR A 194 14.09 13.97 11.45
N VAL A 195 12.78 13.93 11.22
CA VAL A 195 12.11 14.77 10.22
C VAL A 195 11.83 16.14 10.85
N SER A 196 12.60 17.15 10.47
CA SER A 196 12.46 18.50 11.05
C SER A 196 11.27 19.27 10.49
N GLU A 197 10.90 19.01 9.24
CA GLU A 197 9.85 19.76 8.54
C GLU A 197 9.15 18.88 7.53
N ILE A 198 7.83 19.03 7.43
CA ILE A 198 6.96 18.43 6.42
C ILE A 198 6.16 19.54 5.76
N THR A 199 6.45 19.81 4.50
CA THR A 199 5.70 20.76 3.66
C THR A 199 4.72 20.00 2.78
N ILE A 200 3.43 20.28 2.91
CA ILE A 200 2.34 19.67 2.16
C ILE A 200 1.75 20.69 1.21
N PHE A 201 1.84 20.40 -0.08
CA PHE A 201 1.36 21.28 -1.13
C PHE A 201 -0.12 21.05 -1.47
N TYR A 202 -0.89 22.13 -1.66
CA TYR A 202 -2.30 22.08 -2.06
C TYR A 202 -2.60 23.06 -3.20
N HIS A 203 -3.63 22.78 -4.01
CA HIS A 203 -3.97 23.59 -5.20
C HIS A 203 -5.31 24.35 -5.11
N SER A 204 -6.02 24.21 -3.99
CA SER A 204 -7.28 24.90 -3.71
C SER A 204 -7.62 24.78 -2.23
N GLN A 205 -8.49 25.66 -1.73
CA GLN A 205 -9.04 25.57 -0.37
C GLN A 205 -9.70 24.21 -0.10
N TYR A 206 -10.45 23.67 -1.08
CA TYR A 206 -11.05 22.34 -0.97
C TYR A 206 -9.98 21.25 -0.80
N ALA A 207 -8.91 21.28 -1.61
CA ALA A 207 -7.82 20.32 -1.49
C ALA A 207 -7.11 20.43 -0.13
N TYR A 208 -6.88 21.65 0.36
CA TYR A 208 -6.33 21.89 1.69
C TYR A 208 -7.17 21.24 2.79
N GLU A 209 -8.48 21.50 2.82
CA GLU A 209 -9.40 20.91 3.80
C GLU A 209 -9.40 19.38 3.75
N ARG A 210 -9.38 18.80 2.54
CA ARG A 210 -9.28 17.35 2.37
C ARG A 210 -7.98 16.78 2.92
N LEU A 211 -6.85 17.44 2.71
CA LEU A 211 -5.55 17.01 3.25
C LEU A 211 -5.55 17.07 4.79
N VAL A 212 -6.11 18.13 5.38
CA VAL A 212 -6.26 18.25 6.83
C VAL A 212 -7.13 17.13 7.40
N ILE A 213 -8.29 16.87 6.79
CA ILE A 213 -9.18 15.77 7.21
C ILE A 213 -8.43 14.44 7.17
N SER A 214 -7.71 14.14 6.09
CA SER A 214 -6.98 12.88 5.99
C SER A 214 -5.83 12.75 6.99
N LEU A 215 -5.14 13.84 7.34
CA LEU A 215 -4.17 13.80 8.44
C LEU A 215 -4.83 13.53 9.79
N ILE A 216 -6.00 14.12 10.05
CA ILE A 216 -6.76 13.87 11.29
C ILE A 216 -7.20 12.40 11.36
N GLU A 217 -7.70 11.83 10.26
CA GLU A 217 -8.06 10.41 10.18
C GLU A 217 -6.85 9.49 10.41
N MET A 218 -5.68 9.88 9.90
CA MET A 218 -4.46 9.09 10.06
C MET A 218 -3.83 9.20 11.44
N PHE A 219 -3.68 10.40 11.99
CA PHE A 219 -2.83 10.64 13.17
C PHE A 219 -3.56 11.23 14.37
N GLY A 220 -4.83 11.61 14.21
CA GLY A 220 -5.65 12.21 15.26
C GLY A 220 -5.55 13.73 15.29
N LYS A 221 -6.61 14.37 15.83
CA LYS A 221 -6.75 15.82 15.90
C LYS A 221 -5.60 16.49 16.66
N ASP A 222 -5.28 15.99 17.84
CA ASP A 222 -4.30 16.64 18.74
C ASP A 222 -2.91 16.65 18.11
N PHE A 223 -2.53 15.55 17.44
CA PHE A 223 -1.29 15.49 16.66
C PHE A 223 -1.26 16.58 15.59
N VAL A 224 -2.30 16.71 14.77
CA VAL A 224 -2.32 17.70 13.69
C VAL A 224 -2.24 19.13 14.24
N ILE A 225 -2.93 19.43 15.34
CA ILE A 225 -2.87 20.76 15.99
C ILE A 225 -1.45 21.04 16.50
N GLU A 226 -0.82 20.11 17.19
CA GLU A 226 0.53 20.28 17.74
C GLU A 226 1.57 20.47 16.63
N GLN A 227 1.51 19.64 15.59
CA GLN A 227 2.49 19.66 14.49
C GLN A 227 2.36 20.90 13.62
N THR A 228 1.14 21.41 13.43
CA THR A 228 0.92 22.69 12.71
C THR A 228 1.26 23.89 13.58
N GLY A 229 0.92 23.87 14.87
CA GLY A 229 1.23 24.95 15.81
C GLY A 229 2.74 25.10 16.10
N SER A 230 3.51 24.02 16.02
CA SER A 230 4.98 24.03 16.09
C SER A 230 5.67 24.34 14.76
N GLU A 231 4.89 24.60 13.70
CA GLU A 231 5.35 24.76 12.32
C GLU A 231 6.17 23.58 11.75
N ARG A 232 6.16 22.41 12.40
CA ARG A 232 6.80 21.21 11.85
C ARG A 232 6.05 20.71 10.61
N VAL A 233 4.73 20.78 10.60
CA VAL A 233 3.89 20.50 9.42
C VAL A 233 3.33 21.80 8.86
N LYS A 234 3.66 22.10 7.61
CA LYS A 234 3.25 23.32 6.90
C LYS A 234 2.41 22.97 5.69
N PHE A 235 1.32 23.72 5.49
CA PHE A 235 0.53 23.66 4.27
C PHE A 235 0.87 24.85 3.39
N VAL A 236 1.28 24.59 2.15
CA VAL A 236 1.72 25.61 1.21
C VAL A 236 0.91 25.51 -0.06
N GLU A 237 0.33 26.63 -0.49
CA GLU A 237 -0.38 26.68 -1.76
C GLU A 237 0.61 26.54 -2.93
N LEU A 238 0.23 25.74 -3.92
CA LEU A 238 0.94 25.67 -5.19
C LEU A 238 0.72 26.98 -5.94
N LYS A 239 1.82 27.66 -6.26
CA LYS A 239 1.83 28.80 -7.16
C LYS A 239 1.31 28.39 -8.53
N SER A 240 0.82 29.37 -9.28
CA SER A 240 0.33 29.22 -10.65
C SER A 240 1.28 28.35 -11.46
N ALA A 241 0.74 27.31 -12.09
CA ALA A 241 1.54 26.38 -12.87
C ALA A 241 2.13 27.09 -14.09
N GLU A 242 3.40 26.82 -14.39
CA GLU A 242 4.04 27.32 -15.61
C GLU A 242 3.69 26.39 -16.77
N ALA A 243 3.44 26.97 -17.95
CA ALA A 243 3.23 26.19 -19.16
C ALA A 243 4.54 25.48 -19.57
N GLU A 244 4.42 24.24 -20.05
CA GLU A 244 5.54 23.46 -20.61
C GLU A 244 6.08 24.09 -21.91
#